data_AF-A0A373IV82-F1
#
_entry.id   AF-A0A373IV82-F1
#
_cell.length_a   1.000
_cell.length_b   1.000
_cell.length_c   1.000
_cell.angle_alpha   90.00
_cell.angle_beta   90.00
_cell.angle_gamma   90.00
#
_symmetry.space_group_name_H-M   'P 1'
#
loop_
_entity.id
_entity.type
_entity.pdbx_description
1 polymer ?
#
loop_
_entity_poly.entity_id
_entity_poly.type
_entity_poly.pdbx_seq_one_letter_code
_entity_poly.pdbx_strand_id
1 'polypeptide(L)'
;MKSGHVSHTFFHIDLKLFRQGQTHLKQAREGNPLPVATEKKRGRKKKGKILALVGRLEKYKAPVCLFIHNFKVPFDNNQAERDIRMIKVKTKVSGCFRSEDGARDYLKIMSYVGTAHKQGHNAYDAIRKAFSGCPEFIFA
;
A
#
# COMPACT_ATOMS: atom_id res chain seq x y z
N MET A 1 16.04 7.06 29.08
CA MET A 1 16.07 8.13 28.08
C MET A 1 17.46 8.20 27.47
N LYS A 2 17.66 7.78 26.21
CA LYS A 2 18.88 8.09 25.46
C LYS A 2 18.45 8.90 24.24
N SER A 3 18.68 10.21 24.34
CA SER A 3 18.46 11.19 23.27
C SER A 3 19.35 10.83 22.09
N GLY A 4 18.75 10.24 21.06
CA GLY A 4 19.43 9.81 19.84
C GLY A 4 19.91 11.03 19.05
N HIS A 5 21.22 11.09 18.85
CA HIS A 5 21.88 12.01 17.94
C HIS A 5 21.44 11.65 16.51
N VAL A 6 20.38 12.29 16.01
CA VAL A 6 19.97 12.15 14.61
C VAL A 6 21.01 12.90 13.77
N SER A 7 21.93 12.14 13.20
CA SER A 7 23.06 12.60 12.41
C SER A 7 22.64 13.68 11.39
N HIS A 8 23.40 14.78 11.32
CA HIS A 8 23.27 15.86 10.34
C HIS A 8 23.28 15.36 8.87
N THR A 9 23.85 14.16 8.64
CA THR A 9 23.86 13.48 7.34
C THR A 9 22.50 12.91 6.95
N PHE A 10 21.67 12.52 7.92
CA PHE A 10 20.38 11.87 7.68
C PHE A 10 19.36 12.85 7.10
N PHE A 11 19.18 14.01 7.75
CA PHE A 11 18.36 15.11 7.22
C PHE A 11 18.80 15.56 5.81
N HIS A 12 20.10 15.48 5.52
CA HIS A 12 20.65 15.85 4.21
C HIS A 12 20.28 14.86 3.11
N ILE A 13 20.22 13.56 3.42
CA ILE A 13 19.82 12.51 2.47
C ILE A 13 18.33 12.62 2.15
N ASP A 14 17.50 12.79 3.18
CA ASP A 14 16.04 12.94 3.05
C ASP A 14 15.68 14.15 2.19
N LEU A 15 16.33 15.29 2.44
CA LEU A 15 16.10 16.51 1.69
C LEU A 15 16.56 16.37 0.22
N LYS A 16 17.67 15.68 -0.03
CA LYS A 16 18.12 15.39 -1.41
C LYS A 16 17.12 14.50 -2.15
N LEU A 17 16.66 13.42 -1.53
CA LEU A 17 15.72 12.48 -2.14
C LEU A 17 14.38 13.16 -2.44
N PHE A 18 13.88 13.98 -1.52
CA PHE A 18 12.65 14.75 -1.72
C PHE A 18 12.79 15.80 -2.84
N ARG A 19 13.95 16.45 -2.95
CA ARG A 19 14.24 17.41 -4.04
C ARG A 19 14.32 16.70 -5.39
N GLN A 20 14.99 15.55 -5.47
CA GLN A 20 15.05 14.73 -6.69
C GLN A 20 13.66 14.25 -7.13
N GLY A 21 12.80 13.85 -6.18
CA GLY A 21 11.42 13.49 -6.48
C GLY A 21 10.63 14.63 -7.15
N GLN A 22 10.85 15.87 -6.70
CA GLN A 22 10.21 17.04 -7.30
C GLN A 22 10.73 17.36 -8.70
N THR A 23 12.04 17.24 -8.93
CA THR A 23 12.62 17.47 -10.26
C THR A 23 12.09 16.46 -11.27
N HIS A 24 11.97 15.18 -10.89
CA HIS A 24 11.40 14.17 -11.77
C HIS A 24 9.91 14.41 -12.07
N LEU A 25 9.11 14.84 -11.09
CA LEU A 25 7.70 15.19 -11.33
C LEU A 25 7.58 16.38 -12.29
N LYS A 26 8.46 17.38 -12.17
CA LYS A 26 8.50 18.54 -13.07
C LYS A 26 8.84 18.11 -14.50
N GLN A 27 9.92 17.34 -14.67
CA GLN A 27 10.33 16.80 -15.97
C GLN A 27 9.22 15.93 -16.60
N ALA A 28 8.54 15.12 -15.80
CA ALA A 28 7.44 14.27 -16.28
C ALA A 28 6.21 15.07 -16.78
N ARG A 29 5.99 16.28 -16.27
CA ARG A 29 4.96 17.21 -16.78
C ARG A 29 5.41 17.94 -18.04
N GLU A 30 6.66 18.36 -18.08
CA GLU A 30 7.23 19.04 -19.24
C GLU A 30 7.27 18.10 -20.46
N GLY A 31 7.70 16.85 -20.27
CA GLY A 31 7.73 15.83 -21.31
C GLY A 31 6.35 15.28 -21.69
N ASN A 32 5.29 15.62 -20.95
CA ASN A 32 3.93 15.24 -21.28
C ASN A 32 2.97 16.42 -21.03
N PRO A 33 2.94 17.41 -21.92
CA PRO A 33 2.10 18.59 -21.75
C PRO A 33 0.62 18.20 -21.68
N LEU A 34 -0.16 19.01 -20.95
CA LEU A 34 -1.61 18.81 -20.89
C LEU A 34 -2.20 18.88 -22.31
N PRO A 35 -3.15 18.00 -22.66
CA PRO A 35 -3.75 18.01 -23.98
C PRO A 35 -4.38 19.38 -24.25
N VAL A 36 -3.87 20.06 -25.28
CA VAL A 36 -4.30 21.41 -25.70
C VAL A 36 -5.79 21.39 -26.03
N ALA A 37 -6.49 22.48 -25.72
CA ALA A 37 -7.92 22.62 -25.91
C ALA A 37 -8.32 22.73 -27.40
N THR A 38 -8.18 21.67 -28.19
CA THR A 38 -8.85 21.54 -29.48
C THR A 38 -10.34 21.30 -29.29
N GLU A 39 -11.14 22.23 -29.83
CA GLU A 39 -12.61 22.32 -29.91
C GLU A 39 -13.43 22.20 -28.61
N LYS A 40 -14.54 22.95 -28.55
CA LYS A 40 -15.46 23.09 -27.40
C LYS A 40 -16.27 21.81 -27.12
N LYS A 41 -15.60 20.68 -26.84
CA LYS A 41 -16.28 19.49 -26.31
C LYS A 41 -16.49 19.65 -24.81
N ARG A 42 -17.75 19.50 -24.36
CA ARG A 42 -18.14 19.58 -22.95
C ARG A 42 -17.49 18.44 -22.16
N GLY A 43 -16.76 18.78 -21.09
CA GLY A 43 -16.15 17.82 -20.15
C GLY A 43 -14.63 17.94 -19.99
N ARG A 44 -14.08 17.31 -18.95
CA ARG A 44 -12.64 17.33 -18.66
C ARG A 44 -11.88 16.46 -19.66
N LYS A 45 -10.83 17.00 -20.29
CA LYS A 45 -9.96 16.22 -21.17
C LYS A 45 -9.25 15.10 -20.41
N LYS A 46 -9.19 13.92 -21.04
CA LYS A 46 -8.52 12.74 -20.48
C LYS A 46 -7.01 12.99 -20.41
N LYS A 47 -6.43 12.84 -19.22
CA LYS A 47 -5.00 13.13 -18.96
C LYS A 47 -4.02 12.05 -19.49
N GLY A 48 -4.48 10.95 -20.07
CA GLY A 48 -3.58 9.82 -20.42
C GLY A 48 -2.98 9.13 -19.19
N LYS A 49 -2.24 8.03 -19.38
CA LYS A 49 -1.72 7.20 -18.27
C LYS A 49 -0.64 7.93 -17.44
N ILE A 50 0.30 8.59 -18.11
CA ILE A 50 1.46 9.24 -17.49
C ILE A 50 1.02 10.44 -16.64
N LEU A 51 0.24 11.39 -17.15
CA LEU A 51 -0.20 12.54 -16.35
C LEU A 51 -1.18 12.16 -15.25
N ALA A 52 -1.94 11.07 -15.41
CA ALA A 52 -2.76 10.53 -14.33
C ALA A 52 -1.89 10.00 -13.18
N LEU A 53 -0.78 9.31 -13.49
CA LEU A 53 0.19 8.87 -12.50
C LEU A 53 0.89 10.05 -11.82
N VAL A 54 1.42 11.00 -12.60
CA VAL A 54 2.08 12.20 -12.06
C VAL A 54 1.13 12.97 -11.14
N GLY A 55 -0.11 13.20 -11.56
CA GLY A 55 -1.10 13.88 -10.74
C GLY A 55 -1.47 13.11 -9.47
N ARG A 56 -1.43 11.77 -9.48
CA ARG A 56 -1.60 10.96 -8.26
C ARG A 56 -0.39 11.10 -7.33
N LEU A 57 0.83 11.06 -7.86
CA LEU A 57 2.06 11.19 -7.07
C LEU A 57 2.15 12.58 -6.43
N GLU A 58 1.77 13.64 -7.14
CA GLU A 58 1.66 14.99 -6.56
C GLU A 58 0.61 15.03 -5.45
N LYS A 59 -0.58 14.47 -5.68
CA LYS A 59 -1.68 14.47 -4.70
C LYS A 59 -1.33 13.69 -3.42
N TYR A 60 -0.65 12.55 -3.56
CA TYR A 60 -0.32 11.65 -2.46
C TYR A 60 1.17 11.69 -2.08
N LYS A 61 1.85 12.81 -2.33
CA LYS A 61 3.28 12.96 -2.08
C LYS A 61 3.67 12.67 -0.63
N ALA A 62 2.92 13.22 0.33
CA ALA A 62 3.19 13.02 1.76
C ALA A 62 3.13 11.53 2.18
N PRO A 63 2.05 10.78 1.91
CA PRO A 63 2.01 9.35 2.26
C PRO A 63 2.98 8.50 1.43
N VAL A 64 3.23 8.82 0.16
CA VAL A 64 4.20 8.07 -0.67
C VAL A 64 5.63 8.24 -0.14
N CYS A 65 5.99 9.41 0.38
CA CYS A 65 7.31 9.70 0.94
C CYS A 65 7.41 9.42 2.45
N LEU A 66 6.40 8.78 3.07
CA LEU A 66 6.37 8.61 4.52
C LEU A 66 7.53 7.76 5.04
N PHE A 67 8.00 6.78 4.25
CA PHE A 67 9.14 5.93 4.59
C PHE A 67 10.45 6.71 4.81
N ILE A 68 10.56 7.92 4.26
CA ILE A 68 11.72 8.82 4.45
C ILE A 68 11.77 9.33 5.89
N HIS A 69 10.61 9.67 6.46
CA HIS A 69 10.52 10.26 7.79
C HIS A 69 10.21 9.23 8.89
N ASN A 70 9.54 8.14 8.55
CA ASN A 70 9.14 7.08 9.48
C ASN A 70 9.66 5.72 9.00
N PHE A 71 10.77 5.30 9.59
CA PHE A 71 11.42 4.02 9.31
C PHE A 71 10.60 2.78 9.70
N LYS A 72 9.52 2.93 10.48
CA LYS A 72 8.58 1.82 10.71
C LYS A 72 7.75 1.50 9.46
N VAL A 73 7.70 2.41 8.50
CA VAL A 73 7.01 2.24 7.23
C VAL A 73 8.02 1.74 6.19
N PRO A 74 7.87 0.51 5.66
CA PRO A 74 8.74 0.03 4.60
C PRO A 74 8.57 0.86 3.32
N PHE A 75 9.60 0.89 2.49
CA PHE A 75 9.56 1.55 1.18
C PHE A 75 8.62 0.83 0.21
N ASP A 76 8.52 -0.50 0.33
CA ASP A 76 7.71 -1.32 -0.56
C ASP A 76 6.27 -1.51 -0.08
N ASN A 77 5.41 -1.93 -1.00
CA ASN A 77 4.01 -2.26 -0.73
C ASN A 77 3.79 -3.79 -0.65
N ASN A 78 4.85 -4.59 -0.49
CA ASN A 78 4.78 -6.04 -0.60
C ASN A 78 3.83 -6.64 0.44
N GLN A 79 3.78 -6.05 1.64
CA GLN A 79 2.88 -6.53 2.69
C GLN A 79 1.41 -6.34 2.32
N ALA A 80 1.01 -5.17 1.83
CA ALA A 80 -0.38 -4.94 1.45
C ALA A 80 -0.78 -5.81 0.24
N GLU A 81 0.14 -6.02 -0.71
CA GLU A 81 -0.10 -6.92 -1.84
C GLU A 81 -0.30 -8.37 -1.39
N ARG A 82 0.52 -8.86 -0.46
CA ARG A 82 0.36 -10.20 0.13
C ARG A 82 -0.99 -10.33 0.85
N ASP A 83 -1.38 -9.32 1.61
CA ASP A 83 -2.65 -9.32 2.34
C ASP A 83 -3.86 -9.37 1.38
N ILE A 84 -3.81 -8.65 0.25
CA ILE A 84 -4.89 -8.66 -0.77
C ILE A 84 -4.85 -9.92 -1.65
N ARG A 85 -3.67 -10.55 -1.80
CA ARG A 85 -3.47 -11.70 -2.69
C ARG A 85 -4.42 -12.84 -2.38
N MET A 86 -4.70 -13.10 -1.11
CA MET A 86 -5.60 -14.19 -0.70
C MET A 86 -7.01 -14.03 -1.27
N ILE A 87 -7.53 -12.81 -1.26
CA ILE A 87 -8.84 -12.49 -1.85
C ILE A 87 -8.80 -12.72 -3.36
N LYS A 88 -7.74 -12.24 -4.05
CA LYS A 88 -7.60 -12.43 -5.49
C LYS A 88 -7.43 -13.90 -5.89
N VAL A 89 -6.71 -14.69 -5.09
CA VAL A 89 -6.55 -16.13 -5.29
C VAL A 89 -7.89 -16.85 -5.13
N LYS A 90 -8.65 -16.54 -4.07
CA LYS A 90 -10.01 -17.09 -3.89
C LYS A 90 -10.90 -16.75 -5.09
N THR A 91 -10.85 -15.52 -5.58
CA THR A 91 -11.65 -15.12 -6.75
C THR A 91 -11.21 -15.85 -8.02
N LYS A 92 -9.90 -16.02 -8.21
CA LYS A 92 -9.36 -16.74 -9.37
C LYS A 92 -9.75 -18.22 -9.39
N VAL A 93 -9.69 -18.88 -8.22
CA VAL A 93 -9.89 -20.34 -8.12
C VAL A 93 -11.36 -20.71 -7.97
N SER A 94 -12.12 -19.95 -7.18
CA SER A 94 -13.53 -20.27 -6.87
C SER A 94 -14.54 -19.34 -7.55
N GLY A 95 -14.11 -18.33 -8.31
CA GLY A 95 -15.01 -17.35 -8.91
C GLY A 95 -15.50 -16.30 -7.91
N CYS A 96 -16.79 -16.01 -7.86
CA CYS A 96 -17.35 -15.02 -6.92
C CYS A 96 -17.83 -15.65 -5.60
N PHE A 97 -18.05 -14.81 -4.59
CA PHE A 97 -18.82 -15.20 -3.41
C PHE A 97 -20.30 -15.26 -3.75
N ARG A 98 -21.02 -16.25 -3.20
CA ARG A 98 -22.48 -16.40 -3.42
C ARG A 98 -23.32 -15.46 -2.57
N SER A 99 -22.77 -14.97 -1.45
CA SER A 99 -23.40 -14.02 -0.53
C SER A 99 -22.36 -13.08 0.07
N GLU A 100 -22.82 -11.92 0.55
CA GLU A 100 -21.97 -10.98 1.29
C GLU A 100 -21.47 -11.59 2.61
N ASP A 101 -22.32 -12.34 3.32
CA ASP A 101 -21.95 -12.99 4.58
C ASP A 101 -20.82 -13.99 4.37
N GLY A 102 -20.87 -14.80 3.31
CA GLY A 102 -19.78 -15.72 2.98
C GLY A 102 -18.46 -15.00 2.66
N ALA A 103 -18.53 -13.80 2.07
CA ALA A 103 -17.36 -12.96 1.86
C ALA A 103 -16.81 -12.41 3.19
N ARG A 104 -17.70 -11.95 4.09
CA ARG A 104 -17.32 -11.44 5.42
C ARG A 104 -16.66 -12.54 6.27
N ASP A 105 -17.22 -13.74 6.29
CA ASP A 105 -16.65 -14.85 7.06
C ASP A 105 -15.30 -15.30 6.50
N TYR A 106 -15.17 -15.34 5.17
CA TYR A 106 -13.87 -15.57 4.55
C TYR A 106 -12.84 -14.50 4.96
N LEU A 107 -13.21 -13.22 4.94
CA LEU A 107 -12.33 -12.13 5.35
C LEU A 107 -11.94 -12.22 6.83
N LYS A 108 -12.85 -12.62 7.73
CA LYS A 108 -12.54 -12.85 9.15
C LYS A 108 -11.48 -13.94 9.32
N ILE A 109 -11.68 -15.09 8.67
CA ILE A 109 -10.74 -16.21 8.73
C ILE A 109 -9.38 -15.80 8.18
N MET A 110 -9.36 -15.14 7.03
CA MET A 110 -8.11 -14.71 6.40
C MET A 110 -7.38 -13.61 7.19
N SER A 111 -8.12 -12.72 7.85
CA SER A 111 -7.54 -11.72 8.76
C SER A 111 -6.85 -12.38 9.95
N TYR A 112 -7.47 -13.40 10.55
CA TYR A 112 -6.87 -14.18 11.64
C TYR A 112 -5.60 -14.91 11.17
N VAL A 113 -5.66 -15.62 10.04
CA VAL A 113 -4.50 -16.34 9.47
C VAL A 113 -3.35 -15.38 9.09
N GLY A 114 -3.69 -14.22 8.52
CA GLY A 114 -2.71 -13.19 8.19
C GLY A 114 -2.02 -12.62 9.43
N THR A 115 -2.75 -12.47 10.52
CA THR A 115 -2.20 -12.03 11.81
C THR A 115 -1.28 -13.09 12.41
N ALA A 116 -1.71 -14.35 12.40
CA ALA A 116 -0.89 -15.48 12.86
C ALA A 116 0.45 -15.55 12.10
N HIS A 117 0.43 -15.39 10.77
CA HIS A 117 1.65 -15.34 9.97
C HIS A 117 2.57 -14.16 10.34
N LYS A 118 2.01 -12.98 10.58
CA LYS A 118 2.78 -11.79 10.98
C LYS A 118 3.50 -12.00 12.31
N GLN A 119 2.95 -12.84 13.17
CA GLN A 119 3.50 -13.21 14.48
C GLN A 119 4.36 -14.48 14.43
N GLY A 120 4.65 -15.01 13.23
CA GLY A 120 5.52 -16.16 13.04
C GLY A 120 4.86 -17.53 13.27
N HIS A 121 3.53 -17.58 13.38
CA HIS A 121 2.80 -18.83 13.57
C HIS A 121 2.34 -19.45 12.25
N ASN A 122 2.35 -20.78 12.20
CA ASN A 122 1.79 -21.55 11.10
C ASN A 122 0.26 -21.42 11.04
N ALA A 123 -0.31 -21.26 9.84
CA ALA A 123 -1.76 -21.14 9.64
C ALA A 123 -2.55 -22.34 10.16
N TYR A 124 -2.06 -23.57 9.95
CA TYR A 124 -2.73 -24.77 10.42
C TYR A 124 -2.80 -24.81 11.94
N ASP A 125 -1.68 -24.53 12.62
CA ASP A 125 -1.65 -24.48 14.08
C ASP A 125 -2.53 -23.36 14.65
N ALA A 126 -2.55 -22.20 13.98
CA ALA A 126 -3.42 -21.09 14.35
C ALA A 126 -4.89 -21.46 14.30
N ILE A 127 -5.32 -22.10 13.22
CA ILE A 127 -6.70 -22.54 13.05
C ILE A 127 -7.04 -23.67 14.05
N ARG A 128 -6.16 -24.65 14.20
CA ARG A 128 -6.34 -25.76 15.16
C ARG A 128 -6.54 -25.25 16.58
N LYS A 129 -5.65 -24.37 17.06
CA LYS A 129 -5.74 -23.81 18.41
C LYS A 129 -6.94 -22.88 18.60
N ALA A 130 -7.36 -22.15 17.56
CA ALA A 130 -8.59 -21.36 17.62
C ALA A 130 -9.81 -22.26 17.88
N PHE A 131 -9.92 -23.40 17.19
CA PHE A 131 -10.98 -24.37 17.43
C PHE A 131 -10.86 -25.09 18.78
N SER A 132 -9.65 -25.25 19.32
CA SER A 132 -9.41 -25.80 20.66
C SER A 132 -9.69 -24.82 21.81
N GLY A 133 -10.21 -23.61 21.52
CA GLY A 133 -10.55 -22.62 22.55
C GLY A 133 -9.42 -21.69 22.96
N CYS A 134 -8.27 -21.74 22.27
CA CYS A 134 -7.12 -20.87 22.52
C CYS A 134 -6.81 -19.99 21.30
N PRO A 135 -7.70 -19.08 20.85
CA PRO A 135 -7.44 -18.22 19.69
C PRO A 135 -6.44 -17.09 19.99
N GLU A 136 -6.28 -16.71 21.25
CA GLU A 136 -5.51 -15.52 21.62
C GLU A 136 -3.99 -15.70 21.54
N PHE A 137 -3.51 -16.94 21.41
CA PHE A 137 -2.07 -17.22 21.40
C PHE A 137 -1.33 -16.55 20.22
N ILE A 138 -2.05 -16.15 19.18
CA ILE A 138 -1.46 -15.41 18.05
C ILE A 138 -1.20 -13.93 18.36
N PHE A 139 -1.66 -13.41 19.51
CA PHE A 139 -1.49 -12.02 19.92
C PHE A 139 -0.52 -11.84 21.10
N ALA A 140 0.00 -12.95 21.64
CA ALA A 140 0.99 -12.97 22.71
C ALA A 140 2.40 -12.72 22.17
#